data_AF-A0A967LL68-F1
#
_entry.id   AF-A0A967LL68-F1
#
_cell.length_a   1.000
_cell.length_b   1.000
_cell.length_c   1.000
_cell.angle_alpha   90.00
_cell.angle_beta   90.00
_cell.angle_gamma   90.00
#
_symmetry.space_group_name_H-M   'P 1'
#
loop_
_entity.id
_entity.type
_entity.pdbx_description
1 polymer ?
#
loop_
_entity_poly.entity_id
_entity_poly.type
_entity_poly.pdbx_seq_one_letter_code
_entity_poly.pdbx_strand_id
1 'polypeptide(L)'
;LAVLEAVYRKPVRAADAAPVFQALRIAVNRELESLERALPELRDLLSPGGRMAVLAYHSLEDRRVKRAFREWSRDCVCPPELPECRCRGRALG
;
A
#
# COMPACT_ATOMS: atom_id res chain seq x y z
N LEU A 1 8.29 20.30 -18.85
CA LEU A 1 9.69 20.53 -18.38
C LEU A 1 9.89 21.95 -17.86
N ALA A 2 9.39 22.99 -18.54
CA ALA A 2 9.51 24.39 -18.09
C ALA A 2 9.16 24.64 -16.61
N VAL A 3 8.07 24.06 -16.08
CA VAL A 3 7.72 24.16 -14.65
C VAL A 3 8.79 23.53 -13.75
N LEU A 4 9.33 22.38 -14.13
CA LEU A 4 10.37 21.71 -13.36
C LEU A 4 11.71 22.46 -13.43
N GLU A 5 12.06 23.02 -14.59
CA GLU A 5 13.26 23.83 -14.76
C GLU A 5 13.20 25.12 -13.94
N ALA A 6 12.02 25.74 -13.84
CA ALA A 6 11.79 26.89 -12.96
C ALA A 6 11.96 26.55 -11.47
N VAL A 7 11.53 25.35 -11.05
CA VAL A 7 11.67 24.88 -9.66
C VAL A 7 13.10 24.45 -9.33
N TYR A 8 13.72 23.65 -10.20
CA TYR A 8 15.07 23.11 -9.98
C TYR A 8 16.19 24.10 -10.31
N ARG A 9 15.88 25.21 -11.00
CA ARG A 9 16.82 26.26 -11.45
C ARG A 9 18.02 25.73 -12.25
N LYS A 10 17.85 24.58 -12.90
CA LYS A 10 18.83 23.92 -13.77
C LYS A 10 18.11 23.07 -14.81
N PRO A 11 18.77 22.69 -15.93
CA PRO A 11 18.21 21.76 -16.90
C PRO A 11 17.84 20.43 -16.22
N VAL A 12 16.61 19.98 -16.41
CA VAL A 12 16.07 18.78 -15.75
C VAL A 12 16.17 17.60 -16.71
N ARG A 13 16.86 16.52 -16.31
CA ARG A 13 16.87 15.27 -17.07
C ARG A 13 15.65 14.43 -16.71
N ALA A 14 15.32 13.47 -17.56
CA ALA A 14 14.18 12.56 -17.32
C ALA A 14 14.24 11.89 -15.94
N ALA A 15 15.42 11.45 -15.50
CA ALA A 15 15.62 10.84 -14.19
C ALA A 15 15.32 11.79 -13.01
N ASP A 16 15.62 13.08 -13.19
CA ASP A 16 15.39 14.11 -12.17
C ASP A 16 13.88 14.44 -12.07
N ALA A 17 13.14 14.30 -13.17
CA ALA A 17 11.71 14.56 -13.24
C ALA A 17 10.83 13.35 -12.82
N ALA A 18 11.35 12.13 -12.94
CA ALA A 18 10.57 10.90 -12.73
C ALA A 18 9.85 10.83 -11.37
N PRO A 19 10.49 11.21 -10.23
CA PRO A 19 9.80 11.19 -8.93
C PRO A 19 8.63 12.19 -8.85
N VAL A 20 8.75 13.34 -9.52
CA VAL A 20 7.68 14.36 -9.54
C VAL A 20 6.49 13.87 -10.35
N PHE A 21 6.73 13.30 -11.53
CA PHE A 21 5.66 12.71 -12.34
C PHE A 21 5.03 11.50 -11.67
N GLN A 22 5.82 10.69 -10.96
CA GLN A 22 5.30 9.60 -10.14
C GLN A 22 4.36 10.14 -9.05
N ALA A 23 4.79 11.16 -8.29
CA ALA A 23 3.97 11.76 -7.25
C ALA A 23 2.66 12.35 -7.80
N LEU A 24 2.73 13.05 -8.95
CA LEU A 24 1.55 13.57 -9.63
C LEU A 24 0.62 12.46 -10.08
N ARG A 25 1.15 11.38 -10.68
CA ARG A 25 0.35 10.23 -11.12
C ARG A 25 -0.39 9.59 -9.93
N ILE A 26 0.33 9.35 -8.84
CA ILE A 26 -0.23 8.82 -7.59
C ILE A 26 -1.36 9.72 -7.08
N ALA A 27 -1.13 11.04 -6.99
CA ALA A 27 -2.09 11.98 -6.42
C ALA A 27 -3.34 12.18 -7.30
N VAL A 28 -3.15 12.33 -8.61
CA VAL A 28 -4.25 12.56 -9.56
C VAL A 28 -5.15 11.34 -9.65
N ASN A 29 -4.56 10.14 -9.76
CA ASN A 29 -5.32 8.90 -9.87
C ASN A 29 -5.75 8.32 -8.52
N ARG A 30 -5.33 8.94 -7.40
CA ARG A 30 -5.58 8.43 -6.04
C ARG A 30 -5.16 6.96 -5.90
N GLU A 31 -3.96 6.64 -6.41
CA GLU A 31 -3.48 5.25 -6.56
C GLU A 31 -3.39 4.56 -5.19
N LEU A 32 -2.88 5.27 -4.18
CA LEU A 32 -2.66 4.71 -2.85
C LEU A 32 -3.99 4.49 -2.10
N GLU A 33 -4.92 5.43 -2.19
CA GLU A 33 -6.25 5.33 -1.58
C GLU A 33 -7.08 4.23 -2.24
N SER A 34 -6.90 4.03 -3.54
CA SER A 34 -7.55 2.95 -4.28
C SER A 34 -6.98 1.58 -3.89
N LEU A 35 -5.66 1.48 -3.75
CA LEU A 35 -5.00 0.27 -3.24
C LEU A 35 -5.45 -0.06 -1.82
N GLU A 36 -5.47 0.91 -0.92
CA GLU A 36 -5.87 0.73 0.49
C GLU A 36 -7.33 0.25 0.63
N ARG A 37 -8.23 0.68 -0.25
CA ARG A 37 -9.62 0.21 -0.30
C ARG A 37 -9.76 -1.16 -0.95
N ALA A 38 -9.06 -1.40 -2.06
CA ALA A 38 -9.17 -2.65 -2.82
C ALA A 38 -8.60 -3.85 -2.06
N LEU A 39 -7.51 -3.67 -1.29
CA LEU A 39 -6.87 -4.76 -0.54
C LEU A 39 -7.83 -5.56 0.35
N PRO A 40 -8.57 -4.96 1.30
CA PRO A 40 -9.52 -5.71 2.14
C PRO A 40 -10.69 -6.28 1.33
N GLU A 41 -11.22 -5.55 0.35
CA GLU A 41 -12.30 -6.06 -0.52
C GLU A 41 -11.87 -7.32 -1.28
N LEU A 42 -10.68 -7.30 -1.87
CA LEU A 42 -10.13 -8.45 -2.60
C LEU A 42 -9.84 -9.62 -1.68
N ARG A 43 -9.39 -9.37 -0.44
CA ARG A 43 -9.17 -10.43 0.56
C ARG A 43 -10.49 -11.11 0.90
N ASP A 44 -11.54 -10.32 1.14
CA ASP A 44 -12.85 -10.84 1.55
C ASP A 44 -13.56 -11.62 0.44
N LEU A 45 -13.17 -11.39 -0.81
CA LEU A 45 -13.62 -12.16 -1.98
C LEU A 45 -12.89 -13.50 -2.17
N LEU A 46 -11.78 -13.76 -1.46
CA LEU A 46 -11.06 -15.02 -1.59
C LEU A 46 -11.85 -16.16 -0.96
N SER A 47 -11.95 -17.27 -1.70
CA SER A 47 -12.40 -18.53 -1.11
C SER A 47 -11.39 -19.02 -0.07
N PRO A 48 -11.81 -19.83 0.93
CA PRO A 48 -10.89 -20.44 1.88
C PRO A 48 -9.72 -21.15 1.18
N GLY A 49 -8.48 -20.85 1.59
CA GLY A 49 -7.26 -21.36 0.95
C GLY A 49 -6.85 -20.65 -0.34
N GLY A 50 -7.61 -19.64 -0.78
CA GLY A 50 -7.27 -18.76 -1.90
C GLY A 50 -5.98 -17.98 -1.65
N ARG A 51 -5.29 -17.59 -2.72
CA ARG A 51 -4.01 -16.88 -2.65
C ARG A 51 -4.12 -15.53 -3.33
N MET A 52 -3.57 -14.51 -2.70
CA MET A 52 -3.40 -13.17 -3.28
C MET A 52 -1.93 -12.90 -3.58
N ALA A 53 -1.64 -12.39 -4.77
CA ALA A 53 -0.34 -11.85 -5.13
C ALA A 53 -0.51 -10.41 -5.61
N VAL A 54 0.33 -9.50 -5.12
CA VAL A 54 0.32 -8.08 -5.49
C VAL A 54 1.69 -7.70 -6.01
N LEU A 55 1.74 -7.12 -7.20
CA LEU A 55 2.96 -6.58 -7.80
C LEU A 55 3.04 -5.09 -7.48
N ALA A 56 4.04 -4.69 -6.69
CA ALA A 56 4.31 -3.30 -6.36
C ALA A 56 5.49 -2.78 -7.17
N TYR A 57 5.31 -1.63 -7.82
CA TYR A 57 6.35 -1.00 -8.65
C TYR A 57 7.13 0.07 -7.88
N HIS A 58 6.61 0.52 -6.73
CA HIS A 58 7.32 1.46 -5.88
C HIS A 58 7.11 1.22 -4.39
N SER A 59 8.02 1.79 -3.59
CA SER A 59 8.09 1.57 -2.14
C SER A 59 6.80 1.96 -1.38
N LEU A 60 6.05 2.95 -1.88
CA LEU A 60 4.77 3.36 -1.25
C LEU A 60 3.67 2.30 -1.37
N GLU A 61 3.61 1.55 -2.48
CA GLU A 61 2.68 0.43 -2.67
C GLU A 61 3.15 -0.76 -1.84
N ASP A 62 4.42 -1.16 -2.00
CA ASP A 62 5.03 -2.31 -1.34
C ASP A 62 4.85 -2.24 0.20
N ARG A 63 5.09 -1.06 0.78
CA ARG A 63 4.90 -0.83 2.21
C ARG A 63 3.46 -1.07 2.66
N ARG A 64 2.47 -0.62 1.88
CA ARG A 64 1.05 -0.76 2.21
C ARG A 64 0.60 -2.21 2.12
N VAL A 65 0.98 -2.90 1.03
CA VAL A 65 0.69 -4.32 0.82
C VAL A 65 1.31 -5.15 1.94
N LYS A 66 2.60 -4.94 2.24
CA LYS A 66 3.29 -5.67 3.32
C LYS A 66 2.65 -5.43 4.69
N ARG A 67 2.23 -4.19 4.97
CA ARG A 67 1.54 -3.87 6.22
C ARG A 67 0.21 -4.62 6.31
N ALA A 68 -0.60 -4.59 5.24
CA ALA A 68 -1.87 -5.29 5.18
C ALA A 68 -1.70 -6.80 5.36
N PHE A 69 -0.78 -7.43 4.61
CA PHE A 69 -0.55 -8.86 4.71
C PHE A 69 -0.03 -9.28 6.09
N ARG A 70 0.89 -8.49 6.67
CA ARG A 70 1.38 -8.73 8.03
C ARG A 70 0.28 -8.61 9.07
N GLU A 71 -0.65 -7.66 8.89
CA GLU A 71 -1.80 -7.50 9.77
C GLU A 71 -2.78 -8.66 9.65
N TRP A 72 -3.02 -9.13 8.42
CA TRP A 72 -3.95 -10.23 8.18
C TRP A 72 -3.41 -11.57 8.64
N SER A 73 -2.09 -11.77 8.57
CA SER A 73 -1.41 -12.98 9.05
C SER A 73 -1.20 -12.99 10.58
N ARG A 74 -1.76 -12.04 11.34
CA ARG A 74 -1.62 -12.05 12.80
C ARG A 74 -2.50 -13.12 13.40
N ASP A 75 -1.92 -13.94 14.27
CA ASP A 75 -2.68 -14.89 15.07
C ASP A 75 -3.64 -14.19 16.04
N CYS A 76 -3.38 -12.93 16.41
CA CYS A 76 -4.24 -12.19 17.32
C CYS A 76 -4.52 -10.77 16.83
N VAL A 77 -5.79 -10.38 16.86
CA VAL A 77 -6.27 -9.03 16.55
C VAL A 77 -6.80 -8.28 17.79
N CYS A 78 -6.71 -8.88 18.97
CA CYS A 78 -7.12 -8.22 20.21
C CYS A 78 -6.20 -7.03 20.53
N PRO A 79 -6.74 -5.92 21.07
CA PRO A 79 -5.94 -4.86 21.69
C PRO A 79 -4.93 -5.42 22.70
N PRO A 80 -3.68 -4.92 22.72
CA PRO A 80 -2.62 -5.46 23.57
C PRO A 80 -2.88 -5.27 25.08
N GLU A 81 -3.79 -4.36 25.46
CA GLU A 81 -4.17 -4.10 26.85
C GLU A 81 -5.10 -5.17 27.43
N LEU A 82 -5.67 -6.03 26.60
CA LEU A 82 -6.51 -7.14 27.07
C LEU A 82 -5.64 -8.22 27.73
N PRO A 83 -5.94 -8.59 29.00
CA PRO A 83 -5.16 -9.59 29.72
C PRO A 83 -5.30 -11.00 29.12
N GLU A 84 -6.35 -11.26 28.34
CA GLU A 84 -6.63 -12.55 27.72
C GLU A 84 -7.10 -12.38 26.26
N CYS A 85 -6.63 -13.27 25.39
CA CYS A 85 -7.05 -13.31 23.99
C CYS A 85 -8.52 -13.74 23.88
N ARG A 86 -9.35 -12.90 23.24
CA ARG A 86 -10.76 -13.19 22.96
C ARG A 86 -11.06 -13.51 21.49
N CYS A 87 -10.11 -13.24 20.58
CA CYS A 87 -10.25 -13.55 19.15
C CYS A 87 -9.87 -14.99 18.78
N ARG A 88 -9.39 -15.78 19.76
CA ARG A 88 -9.06 -17.22 19.64
C ARG A 88 -8.06 -17.57 18.53
N GLY A 89 -7.12 -16.70 18.21
CA GLY A 89 -6.05 -17.10 17.29
C GLY A 89 -6.37 -16.92 15.80
N ARG A 90 -7.55 -16.36 15.43
CA ARG A 90 -7.99 -16.37 14.04
C ARG A 90 -7.41 -15.20 13.25
N ALA A 91 -6.47 -15.51 12.38
CA ALA A 91 -5.96 -14.60 11.35
C ALA A 91 -7.10 -14.06 10.47
N LEU A 92 -6.95 -12.81 10.00
CA LEU A 92 -7.94 -12.15 9.12
C LEU A 92 -7.81 -12.58 7.66
N GLY A 93 -6.74 -13.32 7.32
CA GLY A 93 -6.50 -13.90 6.00
C GLY A 93 -6.04 -15.34 6.13
#